data_AF-A0A5E4L7L2-F1
#
_entry.id   AF-A0A5E4L7L2-F1
#
_cell.length_a   1.000
_cell.length_b   1.000
_cell.length_c   1.000
_cell.angle_alpha   90.00
_cell.angle_beta   90.00
_cell.angle_gamma   90.00
#
_symmetry.space_group_name_H-M   'P 1'
#
loop_
_entity.id
_entity.type
_entity.pdbx_description
1 polymer ?
#
loop_
_entity_poly.entity_id
_entity_poly.type
_entity_poly.pdbx_seq_one_letter_code
_entity_poly.pdbx_strand_id
1 'polypeptide(L)'
;MNQVIVSVILLLVILFILLIFLIIRFNKGKRMAQERWQHYSIQKISDFGTTKSLEILPLIDWHTNRNDLKVEPGISYLLTTDNSSILFDTGLNFEQSDPSPLLHNMG
;
A
#
# COMPACT_ATOMS: atom_id res chain seq x y z
N MET A 1 18.55 14.73 -44.47
CA MET A 1 18.67 14.27 -43.07
C MET A 1 18.54 12.75 -43.09
N ASN A 2 19.46 12.01 -42.45
CA ASN A 2 19.46 10.55 -42.54
C ASN A 2 18.17 9.98 -41.91
N GLN A 3 17.49 9.04 -42.56
CA GLN A 3 16.21 8.48 -42.09
C GLN A 3 16.32 7.96 -40.64
N VAL A 4 17.48 7.40 -40.29
CA VAL A 4 17.83 6.96 -38.93
C VAL A 4 17.74 8.10 -37.91
N ILE A 5 18.25 9.29 -38.25
CA ILE A 5 18.23 10.45 -37.35
C ILE A 5 16.79 10.89 -37.08
N VAL A 6 15.94 10.89 -38.11
CA VAL A 6 14.52 11.24 -37.97
C VAL A 6 13.81 10.26 -37.04
N SER A 7 14.01 8.95 -37.22
CA SER A 7 13.40 7.92 -36.38
C SER A 7 13.83 8.02 -34.91
N VAL A 8 15.12 8.30 -34.65
CA VAL A 8 15.63 8.49 -33.29
C VAL A 8 14.99 9.71 -32.62
N ILE A 9 14.89 10.84 -33.33
CA ILE A 9 14.24 12.04 -32.80
C ILE A 9 12.78 11.76 -32.45
N LEU A 10 12.05 11.06 -33.33
CA LEU A 10 10.64 10.75 -33.11
C LEU A 10 10.45 9.83 -31.89
N LEU A 11 11.31 8.82 -31.71
CA LEU A 11 11.29 7.96 -30.51
C LEU A 11 11.52 8.78 -29.24
N LEU A 12 12.51 9.69 -29.24
CA LEU A 12 12.79 10.54 -28.09
C LEU A 12 11.61 11.46 -27.75
N VAL A 13 10.92 12.00 -28.76
CA VAL A 13 9.71 12.81 -28.55
C VAL A 13 8.60 11.97 -27.90
N ILE A 14 8.37 10.74 -28.36
CA ILE A 14 7.38 9.84 -27.77
C ILE A 14 7.73 9.52 -26.31
N LEU A 15 8.99 9.17 -26.03
CA LEU A 15 9.44 8.89 -24.66
C LEU A 15 9.31 10.11 -23.75
N PHE A 16 9.57 11.30 -24.27
CA PHE A 16 9.42 12.54 -23.52
C PHE A 16 7.94 12.84 -23.19
N ILE A 17 7.04 12.67 -24.15
CA ILE A 17 5.59 12.81 -23.94
C ILE A 17 5.11 11.79 -22.90
N LEU A 18 5.56 10.54 -23.00
CA LEU A 18 5.24 9.49 -22.03
C LEU A 18 5.72 9.85 -20.62
N LEU A 19 6.94 10.37 -20.49
CA LEU A 19 7.49 10.79 -19.20
C LEU A 19 6.66 11.94 -18.58
N ILE A 20 6.31 12.95 -19.37
CA ILE A 20 5.43 14.05 -18.93
C ILE A 20 4.09 13.49 -18.45
N PHE A 21 3.49 12.58 -19.21
CA PHE A 21 2.22 11.94 -18.84
C PHE A 21 2.33 11.19 -17.50
N LEU A 22 3.39 10.39 -17.30
CA LEU A 22 3.62 9.66 -16.06
C LEU A 22 3.81 10.60 -14.86
N ILE A 23 4.53 11.70 -15.03
CA ILE A 23 4.73 12.72 -13.98
C ILE A 23 3.39 13.37 -13.60
N ILE A 24 2.58 13.77 -14.59
CA ILE A 24 1.26 14.37 -14.34
C ILE A 24 0.36 13.37 -13.60
N ARG A 25 0.32 12.10 -14.04
CA ARG A 25 -0.45 11.04 -13.39
C ARG A 25 -0.02 10.84 -11.94
N PHE A 26 1.28 10.74 -11.68
CA PHE A 26 1.83 10.55 -10.34
C PHE A 26 1.49 11.72 -9.41
N ASN A 27 1.72 12.96 -9.86
CA ASN A 27 1.43 14.15 -9.06
C ASN A 27 -0.07 14.30 -8.76
N LYS A 28 -0.95 13.94 -9.71
CA LYS A 28 -2.39 13.91 -9.47
C LYS A 28 -2.74 12.89 -8.37
N GLY A 29 -2.20 11.67 -8.45
CA GLY A 29 -2.40 10.64 -7.43
C GLY A 29 -1.92 11.08 -6.05
N LYS A 30 -0.71 11.66 -5.98
CA LYS A 30 -0.12 12.20 -4.75
C LYS A 30 -1.01 13.29 -4.13
N ARG A 31 -1.53 14.21 -4.93
CA ARG A 31 -2.45 15.25 -4.45
C ARG A 31 -3.75 14.66 -3.90
N MET A 32 -4.36 13.72 -4.61
CA MET A 32 -5.59 13.06 -4.14
C MET A 32 -5.37 12.31 -2.81
N ALA A 33 -4.23 11.64 -2.64
CA ALA A 33 -3.87 11.00 -1.38
C ALA A 33 -3.71 12.02 -0.24
N GLN A 34 -3.05 13.14 -0.50
CA GLN A 34 -2.86 14.22 0.47
C GLN A 34 -4.19 14.88 0.87
N GLU A 35 -5.07 15.16 -0.10
CA GLU A 35 -6.40 15.71 0.16
C GLU A 35 -7.21 14.76 1.05
N ARG A 36 -7.22 13.46 0.76
CA ARG A 36 -7.88 12.46 1.60
C ARG A 36 -7.30 12.42 3.01
N TRP A 37 -5.98 12.45 3.13
CA TRP A 37 -5.31 12.48 4.44
C TRP A 37 -5.69 13.70 5.27
N GLN A 38 -5.74 14.89 4.67
CA GLN A 38 -6.10 16.13 5.37
C GLN A 38 -7.55 16.17 5.84
N HIS A 39 -8.47 15.51 5.11
CA HIS A 39 -9.89 15.43 5.47
C HIS A 39 -10.21 14.19 6.31
N TYR A 40 -9.23 13.31 6.55
CA TYR A 40 -9.44 12.13 7.36
C TYR A 40 -9.51 12.50 8.84
N SER A 41 -10.63 12.21 9.47
CA SER A 41 -10.79 12.34 10.92
C SER A 41 -10.62 10.97 11.56
N ILE A 42 -9.60 10.84 12.41
CA ILE A 42 -9.39 9.63 13.20
C ILE A 42 -10.32 9.69 14.41
N GLN A 43 -11.28 8.77 14.48
CA GLN A 43 -12.01 8.54 15.72
C GLN A 43 -11.05 7.88 16.73
N LYS A 44 -10.58 8.66 17.70
CA LYS A 44 -9.74 8.14 18.77
C LYS A 44 -10.54 7.16 19.63
N ILE A 45 -9.89 6.10 20.06
CA ILE A 45 -10.41 5.23 21.11
C ILE A 45 -10.37 6.04 22.41
N SER A 46 -11.54 6.46 22.90
CA SER A 46 -11.66 7.28 24.12
C SER A 46 -11.75 6.45 25.39
N ASP A 47 -12.27 5.23 25.29
CA ASP A 47 -12.37 4.26 26.39
C ASP A 47 -12.08 2.87 25.85
N PHE A 48 -11.07 2.20 26.43
CA PHE A 48 -10.73 0.82 26.08
C PHE A 48 -11.66 -0.19 26.76
N GLY A 49 -12.31 0.20 27.86
CA GLY A 49 -13.24 -0.63 28.61
C GLY A 49 -12.70 -2.03 28.91
N THR A 50 -13.58 -3.02 28.80
CA THR A 50 -13.24 -4.45 28.86
C THR A 50 -13.94 -5.16 27.71
N THR A 51 -13.37 -6.28 27.26
CA THR A 51 -13.96 -7.15 26.26
C THR A 51 -14.05 -8.57 26.80
N LYS A 52 -15.08 -9.30 26.40
CA LYS A 52 -15.27 -10.72 26.69
C LYS A 52 -14.54 -11.62 25.68
N SER A 53 -14.43 -11.16 24.44
CA SER A 53 -13.81 -11.91 23.34
C SER A 53 -12.64 -11.13 22.76
N LEU A 54 -11.50 -11.81 22.58
CA LEU A 54 -10.33 -11.28 21.92
C LEU A 54 -9.82 -12.29 20.91
N GLU A 55 -9.72 -11.86 19.66
CA GLU A 55 -9.03 -12.57 18.60
C GLU A 55 -7.78 -11.77 18.18
N ILE A 56 -6.67 -12.46 18.00
CA ILE A 56 -5.41 -11.90 17.52
C ILE A 56 -5.04 -12.66 16.26
N LEU A 57 -5.21 -12.02 15.11
CA LEU A 57 -4.92 -12.63 13.81
C LEU A 57 -3.60 -12.08 13.26
N PRO A 58 -2.54 -12.91 13.15
CA PRO A 58 -1.33 -12.52 12.43
C PRO A 58 -1.64 -12.36 10.94
N LEU A 59 -1.40 -11.17 10.42
CA LEU A 59 -1.50 -10.89 8.98
C LEU A 59 -0.13 -10.89 8.32
N ILE A 60 0.92 -10.49 9.04
CA ILE A 60 2.32 -10.59 8.62
C ILE A 60 3.14 -11.11 9.77
N ASP A 61 3.94 -12.13 9.49
CA ASP A 61 4.89 -12.75 10.40
C ASP A 61 6.13 -13.20 9.61
N TRP A 62 7.21 -13.52 10.30
CA TRP A 62 8.47 -13.97 9.70
C TRP A 62 8.34 -15.36 9.06
N HIS A 63 7.43 -16.19 9.58
CA HIS A 63 7.19 -17.55 9.10
C HIS A 63 5.73 -17.79 8.79
N THR A 64 5.48 -18.63 7.79
CA THR A 64 4.15 -19.17 7.48
C THR A 64 4.26 -20.66 7.19
N ASN A 65 3.22 -21.42 7.54
CA ASN A 65 3.06 -22.82 7.14
C ASN A 65 2.11 -22.98 5.94
N ARG A 66 1.66 -21.86 5.37
CA ARG A 66 0.69 -21.77 4.28
C ARG A 66 1.35 -21.14 3.06
N ASN A 67 1.28 -21.84 1.94
CA ASN A 67 1.90 -21.40 0.68
C ASN A 67 1.13 -20.27 -0.01
N ASP A 68 -0.12 -20.04 0.40
CA ASP A 68 -0.99 -18.99 -0.12
C ASP A 68 -0.88 -17.67 0.67
N LEU A 69 0.04 -17.56 1.65
CA LEU A 69 0.30 -16.34 2.41
C LEU A 69 1.69 -15.79 2.10
N LYS A 70 1.82 -14.47 2.12
CA LYS A 70 3.11 -13.76 1.98
C LYS A 70 3.70 -13.43 3.35
N VAL A 71 5.02 -13.45 3.46
CA VAL A 71 5.79 -13.06 4.65
C VAL A 71 6.73 -11.90 4.31
N GLU A 72 7.12 -11.11 5.31
CA GLU A 72 8.13 -10.07 5.16
C GLU A 72 8.78 -9.71 6.51
N PRO A 73 9.93 -9.02 6.52
CA PRO A 73 10.48 -8.46 7.75
C PRO A 73 9.52 -7.43 8.36
N GLY A 74 9.10 -7.65 9.59
CA GLY A 74 8.09 -6.84 10.29
C GLY A 74 6.97 -7.71 10.83
N ILE A 75 5.97 -7.09 11.46
CA ILE A 75 4.77 -7.76 11.95
C ILE A 75 3.55 -6.91 11.66
N SER A 76 2.41 -7.55 11.43
CA SER A 76 1.09 -6.91 11.43
C SER A 76 0.08 -7.86 12.04
N TYR A 77 -0.73 -7.34 12.96
CA TYR A 77 -1.80 -8.11 13.60
C TYR A 77 -3.14 -7.39 13.46
N LEU A 78 -4.19 -8.14 13.14
CA LEU A 78 -5.56 -7.67 13.30
C LEU A 78 -6.08 -8.14 14.66
N LEU A 79 -6.30 -7.19 15.56
CA LEU A 79 -6.92 -7.44 16.84
C LEU A 79 -8.43 -7.23 16.70
N THR A 80 -9.22 -8.25 16.98
CA THR A 80 -10.69 -8.16 16.95
C THR A 80 -11.23 -8.40 18.35
N THR A 81 -12.06 -7.46 18.81
CA THR A 81 -12.77 -7.50 20.08
C THR A 81 -14.27 -7.56 19.85
N ASP A 82 -15.08 -7.60 20.92
CA ASP A 82 -16.54 -7.55 20.78
C ASP A 82 -17.04 -6.28 20.04
N ASN A 83 -16.30 -5.17 20.13
CA ASN A 83 -16.76 -3.85 19.69
C ASN A 83 -15.89 -3.20 18.61
N SER A 84 -14.70 -3.74 18.34
CA SER A 84 -13.73 -3.07 17.46
C SER A 84 -12.80 -4.05 16.76
N SER A 85 -12.26 -3.61 15.63
CA SER A 85 -11.13 -4.25 14.96
C SER A 85 -10.02 -3.20 14.82
N ILE A 86 -8.82 -3.56 15.26
CA ILE A 86 -7.66 -2.68 15.32
C ILE A 86 -6.54 -3.37 14.55
N LEU A 87 -6.11 -2.75 13.45
CA LEU A 87 -4.92 -3.18 12.74
C LEU A 87 -3.69 -2.59 13.43
N PHE A 88 -2.87 -3.46 14.00
CA PHE A 88 -1.62 -3.09 14.66
C PHE A 88 -0.45 -3.25 13.70
N ASP A 89 0.17 -2.11 13.38
CA ASP A 89 1.25 -1.96 12.40
C ASP A 89 0.84 -2.39 10.97
N THR A 90 1.59 -1.94 9.96
CA THR A 90 1.26 -2.18 8.54
C THR A 90 2.34 -2.93 7.77
N GLY A 91 3.29 -3.53 8.49
CA GLY A 91 4.42 -4.21 7.90
C GLY A 91 5.38 -3.23 7.21
N LEU A 92 6.31 -3.77 6.43
CA LEU A 92 7.39 -3.01 5.79
C LEU A 92 7.11 -2.75 4.30
N ASN A 93 6.43 -3.68 3.62
CA ASN A 93 6.36 -3.77 2.16
C ASN A 93 7.74 -3.60 1.49
N PHE A 94 8.71 -4.43 1.89
CA PHE A 94 10.12 -4.26 1.51
C PHE A 94 10.34 -4.25 -0.02
N GLU A 95 9.65 -5.15 -0.73
CA GLU A 95 9.71 -5.28 -2.19
C GLU A 95 8.86 -4.23 -2.94
N GLN A 96 8.20 -3.33 -2.20
CA GLN A 96 7.29 -2.32 -2.74
C GLN A 96 6.24 -2.89 -3.71
N SER A 97 5.72 -4.09 -3.39
CA SER A 97 4.78 -4.77 -4.26
C SER A 97 3.38 -4.16 -4.18
N ASP A 98 2.62 -4.29 -5.26
CA ASP A 98 1.21 -3.93 -5.34
C ASP A 98 0.40 -5.13 -5.89
N PRO A 99 -0.45 -5.79 -5.07
CA PRO A 99 -0.71 -5.50 -3.67
C PRO A 99 0.50 -5.80 -2.76
N SER A 100 0.57 -5.11 -1.62
CA SER A 100 1.55 -5.39 -0.57
C SER A 100 1.32 -6.78 0.04
N PRO A 101 2.31 -7.39 0.73
CA PRO A 101 2.10 -8.63 1.47
C PRO A 101 0.92 -8.57 2.44
N LEU A 102 0.77 -7.47 3.17
CA LEU A 102 -0.35 -7.25 4.08
C LEU A 102 -1.70 -7.29 3.35
N LEU A 103 -1.84 -6.50 2.28
CA LEU A 103 -3.10 -6.44 1.52
C LEU A 103 -3.44 -7.79 0.89
N HIS A 104 -2.44 -8.50 0.38
CA HIS A 104 -2.63 -9.85 -0.14
C HIS A 104 -3.18 -10.82 0.92
N ASN A 105 -2.66 -10.77 2.14
CA ASN A 105 -3.08 -11.65 3.21
C ASN A 105 -4.44 -11.26 3.84
N MET A 106 -4.88 -10.01 3.66
CA MET A 106 -6.18 -9.52 4.13
C MET A 106 -7.37 -9.95 3.24
N GLY A 107 -7.11 -10.41 2.00
CA GLY A 107 -8.13 -10.84 1.04
C GLY A 107 -8.51 -9.79 0.01
#